data_AF-A0A3C1BKW3-F1
#
_entry.id   AF-A0A3C1BKW3-F1
#
_cell.length_a   1.000
_cell.length_b   1.000
_cell.length_c   1.000
_cell.angle_alpha   90.00
_cell.angle_beta   90.00
_cell.angle_gamma   90.00
#
_symmetry.space_group_name_H-M   'P 1'
#
loop_
_entity.id
_entity.type
_entity.pdbx_description
1 polymer ?
#
loop_
_entity_poly.entity_id
_entity_poly.type
_entity_poly.pdbx_seq_one_letter_code
_entity_poly.pdbx_strand_id
1 'polypeptide(L)' 'MTDVARQLLELLDIEQLEIDLFRGIGSGGETTTRIFGGHVIAQA' A
#
# COMPACT_ATOMS: atom_id res chain seq x y z
N MET A 1 1.27 10.15 -16.69
CA MET A 1 1.60 9.14 -15.67
C MET A 1 1.43 7.76 -16.29
N THR A 2 2.32 6.81 -16.01
CA THR A 2 2.17 5.42 -16.45
C THR A 2 1.12 4.70 -15.60
N ASP A 3 0.52 3.62 -16.09
CA ASP A 3 -0.49 2.86 -15.34
C ASP A 3 0.08 2.24 -14.06
N VAL A 4 1.34 1.82 -14.09
CA VAL A 4 2.08 1.32 -12.91
C VAL A 4 2.23 2.41 -11.85
N ALA A 5 2.55 3.63 -12.25
CA ALA A 5 2.68 4.75 -11.30
C ALA A 5 1.32 5.11 -10.67
N ARG A 6 0.22 4.99 -11.43
CA ARG A 6 -1.13 5.19 -10.90
C ARG A 6 -1.48 4.13 -9.85
N GLN A 7 -1.24 2.85 -10.15
CA GLN A 7 -1.48 1.75 -9.20
C GLN A 7 -0.67 1.90 -7.92
N LEU A 8 0.60 2.33 -8.02
CA LEU A 8 1.40 2.59 -6.84
C LEU A 8 0.78 3.69 -5.98
N LEU A 9 0.34 4.79 -6.59
CA LEU A 9 -0.29 5.89 -5.84
C LEU A 9 -1.61 5.46 -5.18
N GLU A 10 -2.41 4.63 -5.86
CA GLU A 10 -3.63 4.04 -5.28
C GLU A 10 -3.32 3.15 -4.06
N LEU A 11 -2.20 2.41 -4.08
CA LEU A 11 -1.78 1.61 -2.92
C LEU A 11 -1.25 2.45 -1.76
N LEU A 12 -0.72 3.65 -2.03
CA LEU A 12 -0.21 4.56 -0.99
C LEU A 12 -1.31 5.42 -0.37
N ASP A 13 -2.49 5.45 -0.97
CA ASP A 13 -3.67 6.13 -0.43
C ASP A 13 -4.32 5.26 0.66
N ILE A 14 -3.97 5.52 1.92
CA ILE A 14 -4.40 4.73 3.08
C ILE A 14 -5.64 5.31 3.75
N GLU A 15 -6.53 4.42 4.20
CA GLU A 15 -7.76 4.80 4.89
C GLU A 15 -7.45 5.18 6.35
N GLN A 16 -7.84 6.38 6.78
CA GLN A 16 -7.83 6.75 8.20
C GLN A 16 -9.09 6.20 8.88
N LEU A 17 -8.91 5.46 9.98
CA LEU A 17 -10.00 4.90 10.78
C LEU A 17 -10.24 5.68 12.07
N GLU A 18 -9.18 6.19 12.71
CA GLU A 18 -9.21 6.95 13.97
C GLU A 18 -7.98 7.87 14.06
N ILE A 19 -7.85 8.65 15.14
CA ILE A 19 -6.58 9.31 15.51
C ILE A 19 -5.51 8.22 15.68
N ASP A 20 -4.41 8.36 14.94
CA ASP A 20 -3.28 7.43 14.91
C ASP A 20 -3.61 5.98 14.48
N LEU A 21 -4.74 5.76 13.78
CA LEU A 21 -5.11 4.45 13.25
C LEU A 21 -5.41 4.53 11.74
N PHE A 22 -4.63 3.80 10.95
CA PHE A 22 -4.73 3.77 9.50
C PHE A 22 -4.75 2.33 8.97
N ARG A 23 -5.41 2.13 7.83
CA ARG A 23 -5.49 0.85 7.12
C ARG A 23 -4.94 1.00 5.72
N GLY A 24 -3.86 0.28 5.44
CA GLY A 24 -3.32 0.09 4.08
C GLY A 24 -3.89 -1.14 3.39
N ILE A 25 -3.87 -1.14 2.05
CA ILE A 25 -4.17 -2.31 1.22
C ILE A 25 -2.85 -2.87 0.67
N GLY A 26 -2.67 -4.19 0.77
CA GLY A 26 -1.56 -4.92 0.17
C GLY A 26 -1.96 -5.52 -1.18
N SER A 27 -1.11 -5.42 -2.21
CA SER A 27 -1.39 -6.04 -3.52
C SER A 27 -1.02 -7.54 -3.57
N GLY A 28 -0.43 -8.09 -2.51
CA GLY A 28 0.34 -9.33 -2.60
C GLY A 28 1.65 -9.11 -3.37
N GLY A 29 2.74 -9.68 -2.89
CA GLY A 29 4.07 -9.61 -3.50
C GLY A 29 4.23 -10.67 -4.60
N GLU A 30 5.45 -11.20 -4.79
CA GLU A 30 5.71 -12.32 -5.72
C GLU A 30 4.90 -13.60 -5.42
N THR A 31 4.28 -13.69 -4.24
CA THR A 31 3.37 -14.77 -3.84
C THR A 31 2.23 -14.17 -3.03
N THR A 32 1.03 -14.75 -3.10
CA THR A 32 -0.20 -14.25 -2.45
C THR A 32 -0.10 -14.07 -0.93
N THR A 33 0.96 -14.56 -0.28
CA THR A 33 1.17 -14.52 1.17
C THR A 33 2.28 -13.56 1.64
N ARG A 34 3.03 -12.90 0.73
CA ARG A 34 4.12 -11.98 1.13
C ARG A 34 3.82 -10.55 0.68
N ILE A 35 4.19 -9.56 1.48
CA ILE A 35 4.09 -8.13 1.14
C ILE A 35 5.51 -7.58 0.95
N PHE A 36 5.73 -6.72 -0.04
CA PHE A 36 7.02 -6.06 -0.22
C PHE A 36 7.32 -5.10 0.94
N GLY A 37 8.47 -5.22 1.59
CA GLY A 37 8.84 -4.35 2.72
C GLY A 37 8.84 -2.86 2.35
N GLY A 38 9.25 -2.52 1.14
CA GLY A 38 9.19 -1.13 0.64
C GLY A 38 7.77 -0.58 0.51
N HIS A 39 6.78 -1.44 0.24
CA HIS A 39 5.37 -1.05 0.24
C HIS A 39 4.90 -0.71 1.66
N VAL A 40 5.23 -1.56 2.64
CA VAL A 40 4.86 -1.32 4.04
C VAL A 40 5.45 -0.01 4.56
N ILE A 41 6.73 0.25 4.29
CA ILE A 41 7.40 1.48 4.73
C ILE A 41 6.80 2.72 4.05
N ALA A 42 6.39 2.61 2.79
CA ALA A 42 5.79 3.75 2.08
C ALA A 42 4.38 4.11 2.57
N GLN A 43 3.70 3.20 3.29
CA GLN A 43 2.41 3.43 3.94
C GLN A 43 2.53 3.89 5.41
N ALA A 44 3.75 3.92 5.98
CA ALA A 44 4.00 4.19 7.40
C ALA A 44 4.37 5.65 7.68
#